data_AF-A0A653JZT7-F1
#
_entry.id   AF-A0A653JZT7-F1
#
_cell.length_a   1.000
_cell.length_b   1.000
_cell.length_c   1.000
_cell.angle_alpha   90.00
_cell.angle_beta   90.00
_cell.angle_gamma   90.00
#
_symmetry.space_group_name_H-M   'P 1'
#
loop_
_entity.id
_entity.type
_entity.pdbx_description
1 polymer ?
#
loop_
_entity_poly.entity_id
_entity_poly.type
_entity_poly.pdbx_seq_one_letter_code
_entity_poly.pdbx_strand_id
1 'polypeptide(L)'
;MKKEFELNAFDEILDNIKYWYLENLNKKEMFWQCAQYNFLFRALPESFKNKNGDQALGGGEYAYRIQVYFEEAIQARVKCHDMPRRVKLKGKILVFDVHSSMFDGLGEKETAGFIDGCDTPPPEFWIHFDGENLYSFIPNELTNIVDLAIDISMSGSLEWHTDVIEI
;
A
#
# COMPACT_ATOMS: atom_id res chain seq x y z
N MET A 1 -6.09 -17.14 15.90
CA MET A 1 -4.77 -17.42 15.31
C MET A 1 -4.71 -16.61 14.03
N LYS A 2 -4.05 -15.44 14.03
CA LYS A 2 -3.84 -14.69 12.78
C LYS A 2 -3.01 -15.59 11.85
N LYS A 3 -3.44 -15.78 10.60
CA LYS A 3 -2.64 -16.49 9.61
C LYS A 3 -1.34 -15.72 9.44
N GLU A 4 -0.21 -16.41 9.48
CA GLU A 4 1.08 -15.83 9.15
C GLU A 4 1.07 -15.41 7.67
N PHE A 5 1.71 -14.28 7.34
CA PHE A 5 1.80 -13.80 5.97
C PHE A 5 2.69 -14.76 5.16
N GLU A 6 2.07 -15.63 4.36
CA GLU A 6 2.77 -16.56 3.48
C GLU A 6 2.80 -16.01 2.06
N LEU A 7 3.97 -15.52 1.63
CA LEU A 7 4.14 -14.85 0.33
C LEU A 7 3.66 -15.69 -0.87
N ASN A 8 3.91 -17.00 -0.85
CA ASN A 8 3.51 -17.94 -1.91
C ASN A 8 1.98 -18.10 -2.04
N ALA A 9 1.20 -17.59 -1.09
CA ALA A 9 -0.26 -17.56 -1.21
C ALA A 9 -0.75 -16.47 -2.19
N PHE A 10 0.15 -15.61 -2.67
CA PHE A 10 -0.17 -14.41 -3.46
C PHE A 10 0.47 -14.41 -4.86
N ASP A 11 0.83 -15.57 -5.43
CA ASP A 11 1.53 -15.69 -6.73
C ASP A 11 0.93 -14.82 -7.86
N GLU A 12 -0.40 -14.78 -8.00
CA GLU A 12 -1.08 -13.96 -9.01
C GLU A 12 -0.85 -12.44 -8.79
N ILE A 13 -0.90 -12.00 -7.53
CA ILE A 13 -0.63 -10.62 -7.14
C ILE A 13 0.83 -10.27 -7.37
N LEU A 14 1.75 -11.17 -7.05
CA LEU A 14 3.18 -10.96 -7.24
C LEU A 14 3.55 -10.87 -8.72
N ASP A 15 2.97 -11.72 -9.57
CA ASP A 15 3.14 -11.61 -11.02
C ASP A 15 2.59 -10.28 -11.55
N ASN A 16 1.46 -9.80 -11.01
CA ASN A 16 0.89 -8.49 -11.34
C ASN A 16 1.82 -7.34 -10.97
N ILE A 17 2.45 -7.40 -9.80
CA ILE A 17 3.44 -6.41 -9.36
C ILE A 17 4.64 -6.38 -10.31
N LYS A 18 5.16 -7.54 -10.75
CA LYS A 18 6.26 -7.59 -11.73
C LYS A 18 5.89 -6.88 -13.03
N TYR A 19 4.69 -7.13 -13.55
CA TYR A 19 4.22 -6.47 -14.77
C TYR A 19 4.11 -4.97 -14.59
N TRP A 20 3.45 -4.50 -13.53
CA TRP A 20 3.34 -3.07 -13.27
C TRP A 20 4.72 -2.44 -13.15
N TYR A 21 5.63 -3.02 -12.36
CA TYR A 21 6.98 -2.49 -12.25
C TYR A 21 7.67 -2.35 -13.62
N LEU A 22 7.64 -3.40 -14.45
CA LEU A 22 8.27 -3.38 -15.78
C LEU A 22 7.62 -2.38 -16.76
N GLU A 23 6.29 -2.30 -16.76
CA GLU A 23 5.54 -1.35 -17.58
C GLU A 23 5.80 0.11 -17.19
N ASN A 24 6.18 0.32 -15.93
CA ASN A 24 6.41 1.63 -15.34
C ASN A 24 7.87 2.12 -15.45
N LEU A 25 8.84 1.20 -15.52
CA LEU A 25 10.28 1.53 -15.56
C LEU A 25 10.66 2.59 -16.61
N ASN A 26 9.94 2.67 -17.72
CA ASN A 26 10.26 3.55 -18.84
C ASN A 26 9.43 4.85 -18.90
N LYS A 27 8.53 5.08 -17.95
CA LYS A 27 7.59 6.20 -17.96
C LYS A 27 7.88 7.12 -16.76
N LYS A 28 7.85 8.44 -16.99
CA LYS A 28 8.39 9.44 -16.04
C LYS A 28 7.54 9.71 -14.80
N GLU A 29 6.24 9.43 -14.82
CA GLU A 29 5.31 9.64 -13.71
C GLU A 29 4.22 8.59 -13.81
N MET A 30 4.07 7.70 -12.82
CA MET A 30 3.06 6.64 -12.95
C MET A 30 2.56 5.96 -11.68
N PHE A 31 3.16 6.17 -10.50
CA PHE A 31 2.60 5.59 -9.28
C PHE A 31 1.22 6.21 -8.98
N TRP A 32 0.35 5.46 -8.28
CA TRP A 32 -1.01 5.89 -7.89
C TRP A 32 -2.10 5.80 -8.98
N GLN A 33 -2.01 4.85 -9.91
CA GLN A 33 -3.03 4.66 -10.94
C GLN A 33 -4.26 3.89 -10.45
N CYS A 34 -4.09 3.01 -9.47
CA CYS A 34 -5.12 2.05 -9.06
C CYS A 34 -5.78 2.38 -7.72
N ALA A 35 -5.42 3.49 -7.07
CA ALA A 35 -5.98 3.88 -5.79
C ALA A 35 -6.03 5.41 -5.65
N GLN A 36 -6.94 5.87 -4.80
CA GLN A 36 -7.07 7.27 -4.42
C GLN A 36 -5.91 7.71 -3.52
N TYR A 37 -5.19 8.73 -3.97
CA TYR A 37 -4.16 9.41 -3.20
C TYR A 37 -4.75 10.07 -1.93
N ASN A 38 -4.08 9.92 -0.78
CA ASN A 38 -4.52 10.40 0.53
C ASN A 38 -5.88 9.81 0.96
N PHE A 39 -6.15 8.54 0.62
CA PHE A 39 -7.42 7.90 0.95
C PHE A 39 -7.71 7.88 2.45
N LEU A 40 -6.73 7.55 3.30
CA LEU A 40 -6.95 7.44 4.75
C LEU A 40 -7.42 8.78 5.36
N PHE A 41 -6.82 9.89 4.91
CA PHE A 41 -7.26 11.24 5.30
C PHE A 41 -8.70 11.53 4.88
N ARG A 42 -9.16 11.03 3.73
CA ARG A 42 -10.54 11.22 3.25
C ARG A 42 -11.53 10.31 3.97
N ALA A 43 -11.15 9.06 4.21
CA ALA A 43 -11.99 8.07 4.87
C ALA A 43 -12.27 8.41 6.33
N LEU A 44 -11.33 9.09 7.02
CA LEU A 44 -11.47 9.40 8.43
C LEU A 44 -12.66 10.35 8.72
N PRO A 45 -12.79 11.55 8.11
CA PRO A 45 -13.96 12.41 8.31
C PRO A 45 -15.28 11.79 7.86
N GLU A 46 -15.27 10.94 6.83
CA GLU A 46 -16.47 10.27 6.33
C GLU A 46 -16.98 9.19 7.30
N SER A 47 -16.08 8.54 8.05
CA SER A 47 -16.46 7.55 9.06
C SER A 47 -17.20 8.16 10.26
N PHE A 48 -17.12 9.47 10.43
CA PHE A 48 -17.88 10.21 11.44
C PHE A 48 -19.20 10.76 10.91
N LYS A 49 -19.65 10.38 9.71
CA LYS A 49 -20.93 10.85 9.11
C LYS A 49 -21.87 9.66 8.89
N ASN A 50 -23.11 9.76 9.39
CA ASN A 50 -24.16 8.79 9.09
C ASN A 50 -24.67 8.96 7.63
N LYS A 51 -25.57 8.08 7.18
CA LYS A 51 -26.18 8.13 5.83
C LYS A 51 -26.88 9.45 5.47
N ASN A 52 -27.20 10.28 6.47
CA ASN A 52 -27.84 11.59 6.32
C ASN A 52 -26.84 12.76 6.44
N GLY A 53 -25.56 12.48 6.71
CA GLY A 53 -24.51 13.48 6.91
C GLY A 53 -24.35 13.99 8.35
N ASP A 54 -25.13 13.48 9.32
CA ASP A 54 -24.98 13.86 10.74
C ASP A 54 -23.82 13.11 11.40
N GLN A 55 -23.29 13.65 12.50
CA GLN A 55 -22.20 13.01 13.24
C GLN A 55 -22.61 11.61 13.75
N ALA A 56 -21.91 10.58 13.27
CA ALA A 56 -22.00 9.21 13.76
C ALA A 56 -20.89 8.96 14.79
N LEU A 57 -21.25 8.48 15.98
CA LEU A 57 -20.30 8.04 17.01
C LEU A 57 -20.05 6.54 16.82
N GLY A 58 -19.03 6.16 16.05
CA GLY A 58 -18.61 4.76 15.95
C GLY A 58 -17.45 4.50 15.00
N GLY A 59 -16.28 4.10 15.54
CA GLY A 59 -15.08 3.78 14.75
C GLY A 59 -15.16 2.49 13.90
N GLY A 60 -16.20 1.67 14.06
CA GLY A 60 -16.41 0.45 13.28
C GLY A 60 -16.66 0.72 11.79
N GLU A 61 -17.19 1.89 11.44
CA GLU A 61 -17.39 2.28 10.04
C GLU A 61 -16.05 2.59 9.34
N TYR A 62 -15.07 3.11 10.08
CA TYR A 62 -13.75 3.43 9.53
C TYR A 62 -12.97 2.17 9.16
N ALA A 63 -12.88 1.20 10.08
CA ALA A 63 -12.18 -0.06 9.84
C ALA A 63 -12.78 -0.83 8.66
N TYR A 64 -14.12 -0.89 8.58
CA TYR A 64 -14.80 -1.52 7.44
C TYR A 64 -14.51 -0.80 6.11
N ARG A 65 -14.52 0.54 6.10
CA ARG A 65 -14.22 1.31 4.88
C ARG A 65 -12.79 1.11 4.41
N ILE A 66 -11.82 1.07 5.32
CA ILE A 66 -10.43 0.80 4.99
C ILE A 66 -10.27 -0.60 4.41
N GLN A 67 -10.87 -1.61 5.06
CA GLN A 67 -10.85 -3.00 4.58
C GLN A 67 -11.36 -3.11 3.16
N VAL A 68 -12.58 -2.64 2.92
CA VAL A 68 -13.24 -2.71 1.61
C VAL A 68 -12.40 -1.99 0.56
N TYR A 69 -11.88 -0.81 0.89
CA TYR A 69 -11.08 -0.04 -0.05
C TYR A 69 -9.80 -0.75 -0.49
N PHE A 70 -8.99 -1.24 0.46
CA PHE A 70 -7.74 -1.92 0.11
C PHE A 70 -8.01 -3.22 -0.65
N GLU A 71 -9.00 -4.00 -0.22
CA GLU A 71 -9.40 -5.22 -0.94
C GLU A 71 -9.85 -4.92 -2.36
N GLU A 72 -10.75 -3.95 -2.55
CA GLU A 72 -11.26 -3.57 -3.88
C GLU A 72 -10.14 -3.02 -4.78
N ALA A 73 -9.25 -2.18 -4.26
CA ALA A 73 -8.14 -1.62 -5.02
C ALA A 73 -7.14 -2.69 -5.47
N ILE A 74 -6.78 -3.63 -4.57
CA ILE A 74 -5.91 -4.77 -4.90
C ILE A 74 -6.59 -5.63 -5.98
N GLN A 75 -7.86 -6.00 -5.80
CA GLN A 75 -8.59 -6.82 -6.77
C GLN A 75 -8.78 -6.12 -8.13
N ALA A 76 -9.05 -4.82 -8.14
CA ALA A 76 -9.24 -4.05 -9.38
C ALA A 76 -7.97 -3.99 -10.24
N ARG A 77 -6.79 -4.06 -9.61
CA ARG A 77 -5.48 -4.08 -10.28
C ARG A 77 -5.17 -5.43 -10.95
N VAL A 78 -5.78 -6.52 -10.47
CA VAL A 78 -5.66 -7.87 -11.03
C VAL A 78 -6.58 -8.00 -12.25
N LYS A 79 -6.19 -7.38 -13.36
CA LYS A 79 -6.76 -7.66 -14.68
C LYS A 79 -5.75 -8.47 -15.46
N CYS A 80 -6.03 -9.77 -15.58
CA CYS A 80 -5.14 -10.77 -16.15
C CYS A 80 -4.71 -10.39 -17.59
N HIS A 81 -3.41 -10.18 -17.76
CA HIS A 81 -2.72 -10.20 -19.06
C HIS A 81 -1.74 -11.37 -19.06
N ASP A 82 -1.34 -11.85 -20.25
CA ASP A 82 -0.29 -12.86 -20.39
C ASP A 82 1.04 -12.30 -19.86
N MET A 83 1.28 -12.46 -18.56
CA MET A 83 2.43 -11.88 -17.88
C MET A 83 3.66 -12.79 -17.99
N PRO A 84 4.85 -12.22 -18.19
CA PRO A 84 6.07 -13.01 -18.27
C PRO A 84 6.46 -13.53 -16.87
N ARG A 85 5.96 -14.73 -16.53
CA ARG A 85 6.31 -15.52 -15.30
C ARG A 85 7.81 -15.73 -15.06
N ARG A 86 8.66 -15.36 -16.02
CA ARG A 86 10.11 -15.60 -15.99
C ARG A 86 10.93 -14.42 -15.47
N VAL A 87 10.32 -13.26 -15.25
CA VAL A 87 11.06 -12.12 -14.69
C VAL A 87 11.19 -12.33 -13.19
N LYS A 88 12.45 -12.33 -12.73
CA LYS A 88 12.80 -12.33 -11.32
C LYS A 88 12.94 -10.88 -10.87
N LEU A 89 12.27 -10.53 -9.79
CA LEU A 89 12.36 -9.20 -9.21
C LEU A 89 12.83 -9.31 -7.76
N LYS A 90 13.88 -8.55 -7.42
CA LYS A 90 14.39 -8.48 -6.05
C LYS A 90 13.83 -7.27 -5.34
N GLY A 91 13.48 -7.44 -4.08
CA GLY A 91 12.82 -6.41 -3.30
C GLY A 91 12.65 -6.82 -1.86
N LYS A 92 11.90 -6.02 -1.10
CA LYS A 92 11.54 -6.27 0.29
C LYS A 92 10.04 -6.12 0.47
N ILE A 93 9.50 -6.76 1.49
CA ILE A 93 8.11 -6.54 1.91
C ILE A 93 8.08 -5.40 2.93
N LEU A 94 7.35 -4.34 2.59
CA LEU A 94 7.02 -3.23 3.48
C LEU A 94 5.69 -3.53 4.18
N VAL A 95 5.64 -3.31 5.48
CA VAL A 95 4.40 -3.25 6.27
C VAL A 95 4.06 -1.79 6.51
N PHE A 96 2.79 -1.45 6.28
CA PHE A 96 2.21 -0.19 6.70
C PHE A 96 1.06 -0.43 7.67
N ASP A 97 1.21 0.00 8.93
CA ASP A 97 0.15 0.00 9.95
C ASP A 97 -0.73 1.24 9.78
N VAL A 98 -1.95 1.02 9.30
CA VAL A 98 -2.91 2.08 8.96
C VAL A 98 -3.41 2.83 10.18
N HIS A 99 -3.33 2.24 11.38
CA HIS A 99 -3.82 2.82 12.62
C HIS A 99 -2.76 3.69 13.31
N SER A 100 -1.49 3.48 12.98
CA SER A 100 -0.37 4.26 13.49
C SER A 100 0.00 5.44 12.58
N SER A 101 -0.58 5.56 11.39
CA SER A 101 -0.30 6.68 10.46
C SER A 101 -0.53 8.07 11.08
N MET A 102 0.42 8.98 10.88
CA MET A 102 0.25 10.41 11.14
C MET A 102 0.02 11.14 9.81
N PHE A 103 -1.11 11.85 9.68
CA PHE A 103 -1.45 12.60 8.46
C PHE A 103 -0.70 13.96 8.41
N ASP A 104 0.62 13.93 8.47
CA ASP A 104 1.47 15.12 8.54
C ASP A 104 2.11 15.54 7.19
N GLY A 105 2.01 14.68 6.17
CA GLY A 105 2.53 14.95 4.83
C GLY A 105 4.04 14.87 4.68
N LEU A 106 4.79 14.45 5.71
CA LEU A 106 6.26 14.38 5.65
C LEU A 106 6.72 13.29 4.68
N GLY A 107 6.12 12.10 4.73
CA GLY A 107 6.35 11.00 3.79
C GLY A 107 6.25 11.46 2.34
N GLU A 108 5.13 12.09 1.98
CA GLU A 108 4.91 12.68 0.66
C GLU A 108 5.98 13.68 0.25
N LYS A 109 6.28 14.65 1.11
CA LYS A 109 7.23 15.72 0.79
C LYS A 109 8.64 15.19 0.52
N GLU A 110 9.12 14.30 1.38
CA GLU A 110 10.50 13.81 1.31
C GLU A 110 10.68 12.70 0.26
N THR A 111 9.61 11.99 -0.09
CA THR A 111 9.63 10.94 -1.13
C THR A 111 9.10 11.40 -2.49
N ALA A 112 8.89 12.70 -2.68
CA ALA A 112 8.31 13.26 -3.90
C ALA A 112 6.99 12.58 -4.32
N GLY A 113 6.16 12.21 -3.34
CA GLY A 113 4.86 11.56 -3.53
C GLY A 113 4.90 10.06 -3.80
N PHE A 114 6.04 9.38 -3.62
CA PHE A 114 6.08 7.92 -3.66
C PHE A 114 5.24 7.34 -2.52
N ILE A 115 5.48 7.79 -1.29
CA ILE A 115 4.57 7.61 -0.17
C ILE A 115 3.58 8.79 -0.17
N ASP A 116 2.29 8.56 0.10
CA ASP A 116 1.35 9.69 0.19
C ASP A 116 1.43 10.43 1.53
N GLY A 117 0.59 11.44 1.72
CA GLY A 117 0.55 12.25 2.93
C GLY A 117 -0.01 11.52 4.15
N CYS A 118 -0.40 10.25 4.01
CA CYS A 118 -0.86 9.36 5.07
C CYS A 118 0.08 8.16 5.27
N ASP A 119 1.33 8.26 4.83
CA ASP A 119 2.31 7.18 4.84
C ASP A 119 1.95 5.96 3.95
N THR A 120 0.91 6.04 3.12
CA THR A 120 0.47 4.89 2.33
C THR A 120 1.42 4.71 1.13
N PRO A 121 1.95 3.49 0.87
CA PRO A 121 2.78 3.22 -0.30
C PRO A 121 1.96 3.16 -1.59
N PRO A 122 2.60 3.19 -2.78
CA PRO A 122 1.88 3.14 -4.04
C PRO A 122 1.06 1.86 -4.24
N PRO A 123 -0.16 1.97 -4.81
CA PRO A 123 -1.04 0.84 -5.02
C PRO A 123 -0.54 -0.17 -6.03
N GLU A 124 0.43 0.15 -6.87
CA GLU A 124 1.04 -0.80 -7.80
C GLU A 124 1.76 -1.94 -7.07
N PHE A 125 2.11 -1.74 -5.79
CA PHE A 125 2.92 -2.66 -5.00
C PHE A 125 2.16 -3.41 -3.90
N TRP A 126 0.88 -3.10 -3.68
CA TRP A 126 0.09 -3.71 -2.60
C TRP A 126 -0.16 -5.19 -2.84
N ILE A 127 0.12 -6.03 -1.85
CA ILE A 127 -0.07 -7.48 -1.91
C ILE A 127 -1.36 -7.88 -1.21
N HIS A 128 -1.50 -7.45 0.04
CA HIS A 128 -2.53 -7.92 0.94
C HIS A 128 -2.80 -6.88 2.03
N PHE A 129 -4.04 -6.82 2.49
CA PHE A 129 -4.44 -6.07 3.68
C PHE A 129 -5.11 -7.02 4.68
N ASP A 130 -4.59 -7.10 5.90
CA ASP A 130 -5.05 -8.06 6.93
C ASP A 130 -6.08 -7.50 7.92
N GLY A 131 -6.51 -6.25 7.71
CA GLY A 131 -7.39 -5.50 8.60
C GLY A 131 -6.67 -4.44 9.44
N GLU A 132 -5.35 -4.56 9.59
CA GLU A 132 -4.51 -3.60 10.31
C GLU A 132 -3.33 -3.17 9.43
N ASN A 133 -2.69 -4.14 8.77
CA ASN A 133 -1.46 -3.94 8.03
C ASN A 133 -1.67 -4.11 6.53
N LEU A 134 -1.11 -3.18 5.77
CA LEU A 134 -0.95 -3.28 4.32
C LEU A 134 0.45 -3.78 3.99
N TYR A 135 0.52 -4.94 3.36
CA TYR A 135 1.78 -5.55 2.91
C TYR A 135 2.03 -5.15 1.46
N SER A 136 3.21 -4.61 1.17
CA SER A 136 3.59 -4.16 -0.18
C SER A 136 4.95 -4.70 -0.59
N PHE A 137 5.10 -5.16 -1.83
CA PHE A 137 6.41 -5.56 -2.36
C PHE A 137 7.11 -4.35 -2.98
N ILE A 138 8.21 -3.91 -2.39
CA ILE A 138 9.00 -2.78 -2.89
C ILE A 138 10.23 -3.32 -3.64
N PRO A 139 10.36 -3.05 -4.96
CA PRO A 139 11.56 -3.36 -5.72
C PRO A 139 12.81 -2.73 -5.12
N ASN A 140 13.96 -3.40 -5.21
CA ASN A 140 15.23 -2.94 -4.65
C ASN A 140 15.64 -1.53 -5.12
N GLU A 141 15.30 -1.16 -6.36
CA GLU A 141 15.61 0.17 -6.90
C GLU A 141 14.85 1.29 -6.18
N LEU A 142 13.77 0.94 -5.47
CA LEU A 142 12.89 1.85 -4.73
C LEU A 142 13.06 1.73 -3.21
N THR A 143 13.95 0.87 -2.69
CA THR A 143 14.08 0.71 -1.24
C THR A 143 14.66 1.96 -0.58
N ASN A 144 15.59 2.66 -1.21
CA ASN A 144 16.20 3.86 -0.62
C ASN A 144 15.19 4.98 -0.35
N ILE A 145 14.16 5.12 -1.20
CA ILE A 145 13.11 6.13 -0.99
C ILE A 145 12.15 5.71 0.13
N VAL A 146 11.96 4.41 0.32
CA VAL A 146 11.17 3.85 1.43
C VAL A 146 11.96 3.89 2.74
N ASP A 147 13.27 3.63 2.72
CA ASP A 147 14.15 3.80 3.88
C ASP A 147 14.05 5.23 4.42
N LEU A 148 14.06 6.23 3.52
CA LEU A 148 13.82 7.63 3.89
C LEU A 148 12.44 7.84 4.54
N ALA A 149 11.39 7.24 4.01
CA ALA A 149 10.04 7.35 4.57
C ALA A 149 9.93 6.70 5.96
N ILE A 150 10.57 5.55 6.16
CA ILE A 150 10.65 4.86 7.45
C ILE A 150 11.40 5.74 8.47
N ASP A 151 12.56 6.29 8.10
CA ASP A 151 13.39 7.10 8.97
C ASP A 151 12.68 8.39 9.47
N ILE A 152 11.78 8.95 8.65
CA ILE A 152 11.02 10.17 9.00
C ILE A 152 9.64 9.88 9.60
N SER A 153 9.14 8.64 9.52
CA SER A 153 7.85 8.25 10.11
C SER A 153 7.94 8.30 11.63
N MET A 154 7.52 9.43 12.21
CA MET A 154 7.57 9.65 13.66
C MET A 154 6.68 8.67 14.43
N SER A 155 5.63 8.15 13.78
CA SER A 155 4.71 7.22 14.40
C SER A 155 5.17 5.77 14.37
N GLY A 156 6.16 5.44 13.52
CA GLY A 156 6.55 4.06 13.26
C GLY A 156 5.49 3.30 12.47
N SER A 157 4.72 3.99 11.62
CA SER A 157 3.68 3.38 10.77
C SER A 157 4.26 2.48 9.67
N LEU A 158 5.55 2.62 9.34
CA LEU A 158 6.23 1.92 8.26
C LEU A 158 7.40 1.08 8.78
N GLU A 159 7.46 -0.18 8.37
CA GLU A 159 8.59 -1.06 8.70
C GLU A 159 8.85 -2.12 7.62
N TRP A 160 10.11 -2.55 7.51
CA TRP A 160 10.45 -3.70 6.66
C TRP A 160 10.04 -5.01 7.36
N HIS A 161 9.18 -5.79 6.71
CA HIS A 161 8.79 -7.12 7.17
C HIS A 161 9.87 -8.17 6.92
N THR A 162 10.63 -7.99 5.83
CA THR A 162 11.60 -8.98 5.35
C THR A 162 12.92 -8.32 4.97
N ASP A 163 13.98 -9.12 5.00
CA ASP A 163 15.18 -8.86 4.20
C ASP A 163 14.87 -8.93 2.69
N VAL A 164 15.90 -8.74 1.87
CA VAL A 164 15.77 -8.85 0.41
C VAL A 164 15.37 -10.27 0.01
N ILE A 165 14.25 -10.36 -0.70
CA ILE A 165 13.69 -11.57 -1.29
C ILE A 165 13.66 -11.46 -2.81
N GLU A 166 13.39 -12.57 -3.49
CA GLU A 166 13.18 -12.64 -4.94
C GLU A 166 11.81 -13.24 -5.22
N ILE A 167 11.00 -12.55 -6.04
CA ILE A 167 9.71 -13.03 -6.55
C ILE A 167 9.79 -13.34 -8.04
#